data_AF-A0A5L4YT98-F1
#
_entry.id   AF-A0A5L4YT98-F1
#
_cell.length_a   1.000
_cell.length_b   1.000
_cell.length_c   1.000
_cell.angle_alpha   90.00
_cell.angle_beta   90.00
_cell.angle_gamma   90.00
#
_symmetry.space_group_name_H-M   'P 1'
#
loop_
_entity.id
_entity.type
_entity.pdbx_description
1 polymer ?
#
loop_
_entity_poly.entity_id
_entity_poly.type
_entity_poly.pdbx_seq_one_letter_code
_entity_poly.pdbx_strand_id
1 'polypeptide(L)'
;MKKLELRIFRFDKKLDYESYYKPYIYENYENFLKLYDLLLQVQDDDIYFKFDENENSYVKINNVPAPLSTPLEDILLRFGLKLSIEPLSTKRAYKDLLFDKNDFWEKFTLLAPFCDEENKRLYGNLEHFYYADELLEFHSEFMGNALFYLAFKIIEKDSSKKEAILKILCDKERGIFYHLKSPFDELESAIKWLCDEILRLNLFDKNLLCFKKENEGLPNFKEHLKHNFSNFNIACYNFDLDDSLKARLKAHFIAFEKAYQNNGFSLLKLNEDLTYKMASEIILDAYDSGADFLLVNNTDDFFLFDTCAKKLMQSCGREFDDFYVLSLKEFELLTQGTKPQSLKNHTLKVSLI
;
A
#
# COMPACT_ATOMS: atom_id res chain seq x y z
N MET A 1 -29.23 4.33 20.01
CA MET A 1 -27.80 4.62 20.27
C MET A 1 -27.00 4.02 19.13
N LYS A 2 -26.01 4.75 18.62
CA LYS A 2 -25.06 4.20 17.63
C LYS A 2 -24.11 3.24 18.38
N LYS A 3 -23.63 2.20 17.72
CA LYS A 3 -22.71 1.21 18.32
C LYS A 3 -21.40 1.23 17.56
N LEU A 4 -20.28 1.15 18.27
CA LEU A 4 -18.97 0.92 17.68
C LEU A 4 -18.78 -0.60 17.52
N GLU A 5 -18.57 -1.04 16.29
CA GLU A 5 -18.26 -2.43 15.94
C GLU A 5 -16.77 -2.56 15.64
N LEU A 6 -16.07 -3.36 16.43
CA LEU A 6 -14.68 -3.70 16.21
C LEU A 6 -14.56 -5.12 15.66
N ARG A 7 -13.64 -5.33 14.73
CA ARG A 7 -13.12 -6.63 14.33
C ARG A 7 -11.64 -6.63 14.58
N ILE A 8 -11.20 -7.33 15.62
CA ILE A 8 -9.79 -7.31 16.02
C ILE A 8 -9.15 -8.62 15.62
N PHE A 9 -7.99 -8.53 14.96
CA PHE A 9 -7.15 -9.67 14.60
C PHE A 9 -6.75 -10.47 15.85
N ARG A 10 -7.03 -11.77 15.81
CA ARG A 10 -6.70 -12.74 16.85
C ARG A 10 -5.84 -13.85 16.27
N PHE A 11 -4.78 -14.16 16.97
CA PHE A 11 -3.87 -15.24 16.62
C PHE A 11 -2.96 -15.56 17.80
N ASP A 12 -2.78 -16.82 18.13
CA ASP A 12 -1.72 -17.27 19.03
C ASP A 12 -0.88 -18.33 18.30
N LYS A 13 0.38 -17.99 18.01
CA LYS A 13 1.30 -18.85 17.25
C LYS A 13 1.48 -20.25 17.86
N LYS A 14 1.16 -20.43 19.15
CA LYS A 14 1.30 -21.72 19.84
C LYS A 14 0.02 -22.55 19.83
N LEU A 15 -1.13 -21.94 19.60
CA LEU A 15 -2.44 -22.57 19.78
C LEU A 15 -3.27 -22.61 18.50
N ASP A 16 -3.23 -21.54 17.71
CA ASP A 16 -4.10 -21.34 16.57
C ASP A 16 -3.48 -21.90 15.28
N TYR A 17 -4.32 -22.55 14.47
CA TYR A 17 -3.94 -22.99 13.12
C TYR A 17 -3.98 -21.83 12.12
N GLU A 18 -5.01 -20.97 12.23
CA GLU A 18 -5.22 -19.79 11.40
C GLU A 18 -5.66 -18.61 12.27
N SER A 19 -5.34 -17.40 11.81
CA SER A 19 -5.85 -16.17 12.43
C SER A 19 -7.34 -15.99 12.15
N TYR A 20 -8.02 -15.27 13.02
CA TYR A 20 -9.43 -14.90 12.84
C TYR A 20 -9.69 -13.49 13.38
N TYR A 21 -10.85 -12.92 13.05
CA TYR A 21 -11.25 -11.61 13.57
C TYR A 21 -12.37 -11.78 14.58
N LYS A 22 -12.12 -11.39 15.83
CA LYS A 22 -13.13 -11.45 16.89
C LYS A 22 -13.92 -10.13 16.93
N PRO A 23 -15.27 -10.18 16.93
CA PRO A 23 -16.08 -8.99 17.04
C PRO A 23 -16.17 -8.49 18.49
N TYR A 24 -16.11 -7.18 18.68
CA TYR A 24 -16.43 -6.49 19.94
C TYR A 24 -17.39 -5.35 19.66
N ILE A 25 -18.34 -5.09 20.57
CA ILE A 25 -19.39 -4.09 20.38
C ILE A 25 -19.46 -3.21 21.62
N TYR A 26 -19.27 -1.91 21.44
CA TYR A 26 -19.35 -0.92 22.51
C TYR A 26 -20.46 0.09 22.24
N GLU A 27 -21.41 0.21 23.17
CA GLU A 27 -22.47 1.23 23.13
C GLU A 27 -22.06 2.54 23.81
N ASN A 28 -21.02 2.49 24.64
CA ASN A 28 -20.46 3.57 25.43
C ASN A 28 -19.07 3.99 24.92
N TYR A 29 -18.84 3.87 23.61
CA TYR A 29 -17.53 4.18 23.00
C TYR A 29 -17.10 5.64 23.20
N GLU A 30 -18.05 6.52 23.47
CA GLU A 30 -17.85 7.95 23.77
C GLU A 30 -17.05 8.17 25.07
N ASN A 31 -16.90 7.15 25.93
CA ASN A 31 -16.10 7.21 27.15
C ASN A 31 -14.59 7.04 26.90
N PHE A 32 -14.18 6.60 25.73
CA PHE A 32 -12.77 6.36 25.39
C PHE A 32 -12.22 7.58 24.64
N LEU A 33 -11.13 8.16 25.14
CA LEU A 33 -10.52 9.33 24.50
C LEU A 33 -9.62 8.92 23.35
N LYS A 34 -8.85 7.84 23.54
CA LYS A 34 -7.87 7.33 22.59
C LYS A 34 -8.16 5.88 22.20
N LEU A 35 -7.57 5.44 21.09
CA LEU A 35 -7.56 4.02 20.73
C LEU A 35 -6.95 3.15 21.85
N TYR A 36 -5.93 3.65 22.54
CA TYR A 36 -5.32 2.98 23.67
C TYR A 36 -6.33 2.61 24.77
N ASP A 37 -7.20 3.56 25.15
CA ASP A 37 -8.23 3.34 26.18
C ASP A 37 -9.23 2.25 25.76
N LEU A 38 -9.59 2.25 24.47
CA LEU A 38 -10.47 1.24 23.89
C LEU A 38 -9.81 -0.15 23.91
N LEU A 39 -8.53 -0.26 23.58
CA LEU A 39 -7.82 -1.56 23.61
C LEU A 39 -7.57 -2.07 25.03
N LEU A 40 -7.37 -1.18 26.01
CA LEU A 40 -7.38 -1.57 27.43
C LEU A 40 -8.72 -2.16 27.83
N GLN A 41 -9.84 -1.52 27.45
CA GLN A 41 -11.18 -2.08 27.71
C GLN A 41 -11.38 -3.44 27.04
N VAL A 42 -10.92 -3.61 25.79
CA VAL A 42 -10.96 -4.92 25.11
C VAL A 42 -10.18 -5.98 25.90
N GLN A 43 -9.02 -5.63 26.45
CA GLN A 43 -8.21 -6.53 27.27
C GLN A 43 -8.87 -6.87 28.61
N ASP A 44 -9.57 -5.91 29.22
CA ASP A 44 -10.37 -6.14 30.44
C ASP A 44 -11.56 -7.08 30.16
N ASP A 45 -12.22 -6.93 29.01
CA ASP A 45 -13.34 -7.78 28.59
C ASP A 45 -12.89 -9.17 28.10
N ASP A 46 -11.67 -9.27 27.55
CA ASP A 46 -11.05 -10.50 27.05
C ASP A 46 -9.60 -10.62 27.53
N ILE A 47 -9.44 -11.29 28.68
CA ILE A 47 -8.14 -11.49 29.35
C ILE A 47 -7.09 -12.21 28.49
N TYR A 48 -7.50 -12.90 27.41
CA TYR A 48 -6.59 -13.59 26.50
C TYR A 48 -6.05 -12.68 25.40
N PHE A 49 -6.71 -11.55 25.15
CA PHE A 49 -6.28 -10.54 24.19
C PHE A 49 -4.95 -9.91 24.64
N LYS A 50 -4.02 -9.74 23.71
CA LYS A 50 -2.76 -9.03 23.96
C LYS A 50 -2.45 -7.98 22.90
N PHE A 51 -1.90 -6.87 23.36
CA PHE A 51 -1.36 -5.81 22.54
C PHE A 51 -0.19 -5.15 23.29
N ASP A 52 0.51 -4.26 22.61
CA ASP A 52 1.62 -3.50 23.21
C ASP A 52 1.05 -2.34 24.03
N GLU A 53 1.15 -2.44 25.36
CA GLU A 53 0.64 -1.45 26.33
C GLU A 53 1.52 -0.18 26.39
N ASN A 54 1.73 0.42 25.22
CA ASN A 54 2.47 1.65 25.00
C ASN A 54 1.68 2.53 24.02
N GLU A 55 1.26 3.71 24.47
CA GLU A 55 0.48 4.64 23.66
C GLU A 55 1.17 5.08 22.34
N ASN A 56 2.50 4.98 22.27
CA ASN A 56 3.27 5.30 21.06
C ASN A 56 3.40 4.14 20.08
N SER A 57 2.97 2.93 20.47
CA SER A 57 2.96 1.79 19.57
C SER A 57 1.88 1.96 18.49
N TYR A 58 2.05 1.28 17.37
CA TYR A 58 1.19 1.43 16.20
C TYR A 58 0.45 0.14 15.88
N VAL A 59 -0.75 0.30 15.32
CA VAL A 59 -1.59 -0.76 14.76
C VAL A 59 -2.14 -0.30 13.41
N LYS A 60 -2.71 -1.20 12.63
CA LYS A 60 -3.49 -0.84 11.43
C LYS A 60 -4.96 -0.76 11.79
N ILE A 61 -5.59 0.36 11.46
CA ILE A 61 -7.05 0.57 11.54
C ILE A 61 -7.56 0.63 10.10
N ASN A 62 -8.38 -0.33 9.68
CA ASN A 62 -8.84 -0.45 8.29
C ASN A 62 -7.67 -0.31 7.30
N ASN A 63 -6.61 -1.09 7.52
CA ASN A 63 -5.35 -1.11 6.76
C ASN A 63 -4.48 0.16 6.84
N VAL A 64 -4.87 1.17 7.62
CA VAL A 64 -4.09 2.41 7.80
C VAL A 64 -3.34 2.38 9.14
N PRO A 65 -2.01 2.53 9.15
CA PRO A 65 -1.23 2.65 10.39
C PRO A 65 -1.65 3.87 11.21
N ALA A 66 -1.87 3.68 12.51
CA ALA A 66 -2.13 4.73 13.48
C ALA A 66 -1.50 4.40 14.85
N PRO A 67 -0.95 5.39 15.56
CA PRO A 67 -0.49 5.18 16.94
C PRO A 67 -1.68 4.94 17.88
N LEU A 68 -1.47 4.18 18.95
CA LEU A 68 -2.50 3.94 19.96
C LEU A 68 -2.94 5.22 20.68
N SER A 69 -2.10 6.24 20.69
CA SER A 69 -2.40 7.58 21.20
C SER A 69 -3.39 8.38 20.33
N THR A 70 -3.73 7.92 19.12
CA THR A 70 -4.69 8.64 18.25
C THR A 70 -6.04 8.80 18.94
N PRO A 71 -6.62 10.03 18.95
CA PRO A 71 -7.95 10.26 19.47
C PRO A 71 -8.99 9.39 18.78
N LEU A 72 -9.89 8.77 19.55
CA LEU A 72 -10.92 7.91 18.98
C LEU A 72 -11.88 8.72 18.08
N GLU A 73 -12.16 9.98 18.43
CA GLU A 73 -12.99 10.86 17.60
C GLU A 73 -12.44 11.02 16.18
N ASP A 74 -11.13 11.23 16.02
CA ASP A 74 -10.47 11.37 14.71
C ASP A 74 -10.57 10.07 13.90
N ILE A 75 -10.41 8.92 14.56
CA ILE A 75 -10.57 7.59 13.95
C ILE A 75 -12.01 7.42 13.44
N LEU A 76 -13.01 7.77 14.26
CA LEU A 76 -14.42 7.61 13.90
C LEU A 76 -14.85 8.60 12.81
N LEU A 77 -14.29 9.81 12.79
CA LEU A 77 -14.53 10.79 11.71
C LEU A 77 -14.02 10.24 10.37
N ARG A 78 -12.87 9.55 10.39
CA ARG A 78 -12.23 9.02 9.18
C ARG A 78 -12.83 7.70 8.69
N PHE A 79 -13.12 6.78 9.61
CA PHE A 79 -13.44 5.39 9.27
C PHE A 79 -14.88 4.98 9.64
N GLY A 80 -15.62 5.86 10.33
CA GLY A 80 -16.95 5.56 10.84
C GLY A 80 -16.90 4.58 12.03
N LEU A 81 -18.03 3.90 12.25
CA LEU A 81 -18.26 3.08 13.44
C LEU A 81 -17.93 1.58 13.25
N LYS A 82 -17.28 1.23 12.14
CA LYS A 82 -16.87 -0.14 11.84
C LYS A 82 -15.37 -0.16 11.62
N LEU A 83 -14.65 -0.70 12.59
CA LEU A 83 -13.18 -0.70 12.59
C LEU A 83 -12.66 -2.13 12.56
N SER A 84 -11.76 -2.41 11.62
CA SER A 84 -10.86 -3.56 11.66
C SER A 84 -9.54 -3.12 12.27
N ILE A 85 -9.03 -3.87 13.26
CA ILE A 85 -7.78 -3.55 13.96
C ILE A 85 -6.82 -4.74 13.85
N GLU A 86 -5.61 -4.47 13.37
CA GLU A 86 -4.57 -5.46 13.10
C GLU A 86 -3.21 -5.01 13.63
N PRO A 87 -2.27 -5.95 13.93
CA PRO A 87 -0.87 -5.57 14.11
C PRO A 87 -0.33 -4.92 12.83
N LEU A 88 0.76 -4.17 12.94
CA LEU A 88 1.44 -3.64 11.74
C LEU A 88 1.82 -4.73 10.74
N SER A 89 2.14 -5.94 11.22
CA SER A 89 2.40 -7.12 10.39
C SER A 89 1.71 -8.36 10.94
N THR A 90 0.64 -8.80 10.28
CA THR A 90 -0.05 -10.07 10.56
C THR A 90 0.86 -11.27 10.30
N LYS A 91 1.70 -11.22 9.25
CA LYS A 91 2.72 -12.25 8.92
C LYS A 91 3.72 -12.50 10.06
N ARG A 92 3.99 -11.49 10.90
CA ARG A 92 4.93 -11.57 12.03
C ARG A 92 4.23 -11.67 13.38
N ALA A 93 2.90 -11.68 13.40
CA ALA A 93 2.15 -11.77 14.64
C ALA A 93 2.48 -13.08 15.36
N TYR A 94 2.73 -12.99 16.67
CA TYR A 94 2.88 -14.18 17.52
C TYR A 94 1.78 -14.27 18.57
N LYS A 95 1.17 -13.14 18.93
CA LYS A 95 0.00 -13.09 19.80
C LYS A 95 -0.83 -11.83 19.56
N ASP A 96 -1.97 -11.98 18.90
CA ASP A 96 -2.94 -10.91 18.61
C ASP A 96 -2.25 -9.69 17.96
N LEU A 97 -2.19 -8.54 18.63
CA LEU A 97 -1.55 -7.34 18.09
C LEU A 97 -0.04 -7.28 18.37
N LEU A 98 0.52 -8.30 19.03
CA LEU A 98 1.96 -8.45 19.25
C LEU A 98 2.61 -9.24 18.11
N PHE A 99 3.71 -8.71 17.59
CA PHE A 99 4.43 -9.27 16.46
C PHE A 99 5.95 -9.22 16.65
N ASP A 100 6.66 -10.09 15.93
CA ASP A 100 8.12 -10.18 15.97
C ASP A 100 8.77 -8.99 15.25
N LYS A 101 9.76 -8.38 15.92
CA LYS A 101 10.48 -7.18 15.48
C LYS A 101 11.95 -7.44 15.13
N ASN A 102 12.36 -8.71 15.07
CA ASN A 102 13.77 -9.07 14.89
C ASN A 102 14.36 -8.57 13.57
N ASP A 103 13.60 -8.67 12.47
CA ASP A 103 14.05 -8.23 11.15
C ASP A 103 14.24 -6.71 11.06
N PHE A 104 13.40 -5.95 11.75
CA PHE A 104 13.59 -4.52 11.92
C PHE A 104 14.91 -4.19 12.63
N TRP A 105 15.19 -4.84 13.77
CA TRP A 105 16.45 -4.63 14.49
C TRP A 105 17.67 -5.16 13.73
N GLU A 106 17.50 -6.14 12.85
CA GLU A 106 18.57 -6.57 11.95
C GLU A 106 18.97 -5.45 10.99
N LYS A 107 18.02 -4.69 10.42
CA LYS A 107 18.35 -3.58 9.53
C LYS A 107 19.14 -2.48 10.26
N PHE A 108 18.87 -2.21 11.54
CA PHE A 108 19.64 -1.26 12.35
C PHE A 108 21.15 -1.54 12.33
N THR A 109 21.56 -2.81 12.25
CA THR A 109 22.97 -3.20 12.29
C THR A 109 23.80 -2.59 11.15
N LEU A 110 23.17 -2.25 10.02
CA LEU A 110 23.81 -1.57 8.89
C LEU A 110 24.34 -0.19 9.27
N LEU A 111 23.70 0.50 10.21
CA LEU A 111 24.09 1.83 10.67
C LEU A 111 24.60 1.87 12.10
N ALA A 112 24.56 0.75 12.83
CA ALA A 112 25.04 0.64 14.20
C ALA A 112 26.46 1.23 14.43
N PRO A 113 27.45 1.07 13.52
CA PRO A 113 28.77 1.69 13.68
C PRO A 113 28.77 3.22 13.75
N PHE A 114 27.70 3.88 13.29
CA PHE A 114 27.54 5.33 13.28
C PHE A 114 26.67 5.85 14.43
N CYS A 115 26.03 4.95 15.19
CA CYS A 115 24.98 5.24 16.16
C CYS A 115 25.48 5.29 17.61
N ASP A 116 24.81 6.10 18.42
CA ASP A 116 24.86 6.10 19.88
C ASP A 116 23.52 5.58 20.46
N GLU A 117 23.38 5.60 21.79
CA GLU A 117 22.15 5.18 22.48
C GLU A 117 20.93 6.05 22.16
N GLU A 118 21.13 7.32 21.79
CA GLU A 118 20.04 8.21 21.38
C GLU A 118 19.49 7.76 20.01
N ASN A 119 20.38 7.46 19.07
CA ASN A 119 20.03 6.93 17.76
C ASN A 119 19.30 5.59 17.85
N LYS A 120 19.72 4.70 18.77
CA LYS A 120 19.05 3.42 19.01
C LYS A 120 17.63 3.59 19.55
N ARG A 121 17.43 4.52 20.49
CA ARG A 121 16.09 4.86 21.02
C ARG A 121 15.21 5.47 19.95
N LEU A 122 15.76 6.39 19.15
CA LEU A 122 15.06 6.97 18.01
C LEU A 122 14.59 5.87 17.07
N TYR A 123 15.50 4.98 16.64
CA TYR A 123 15.16 3.88 15.74
C TYR A 123 14.03 3.03 16.29
N GLY A 124 14.05 2.67 17.57
CA GLY A 124 12.96 1.91 18.21
C GLY A 124 11.57 2.53 18.11
N ASN A 125 11.46 3.85 17.88
CA ASN A 125 10.18 4.53 17.68
C ASN A 125 9.74 4.62 16.20
N LEU A 126 10.56 4.14 15.27
CA LEU A 126 10.34 4.22 13.81
C LEU A 126 9.77 2.92 13.22
N GLU A 127 9.28 1.99 14.03
CA GLU A 127 8.73 0.71 13.56
C GLU A 127 7.63 0.89 12.51
N HIS A 128 6.82 1.95 12.65
CA HIS A 128 5.77 2.29 11.70
C HIS A 128 6.31 2.67 10.32
N PHE A 129 7.49 3.30 10.22
CA PHE A 129 8.14 3.53 8.92
C PHE A 129 8.60 2.22 8.27
N TYR A 130 8.92 1.20 9.05
CA TYR A 130 9.31 -0.10 8.51
C TYR A 130 8.08 -0.92 8.10
N TYR A 131 7.22 -1.28 9.06
CA TYR A 131 6.15 -2.26 8.83
C TYR A 131 4.92 -1.72 8.09
N ALA A 132 4.79 -0.40 7.92
CA ALA A 132 3.77 0.17 7.05
C ALA A 132 4.15 0.11 5.55
N ASP A 133 5.40 -0.23 5.22
CA ASP A 133 5.84 -0.25 3.83
C ASP A 133 5.32 -1.51 3.11
N GLU A 134 4.49 -1.28 2.08
CA GLU A 134 3.92 -2.32 1.22
C GLU A 134 5.00 -3.18 0.54
N LEU A 135 6.20 -2.63 0.31
CA LEU A 135 7.30 -3.34 -0.33
C LEU A 135 7.79 -4.53 0.50
N LEU A 136 7.67 -4.50 1.83
CA LEU A 136 8.14 -5.59 2.70
C LEU A 136 7.43 -6.92 2.43
N GLU A 137 6.26 -6.88 1.81
CA GLU A 137 5.55 -8.10 1.42
C GLU A 137 6.21 -8.82 0.24
N PHE A 138 6.93 -8.08 -0.60
CA PHE A 138 7.54 -8.55 -1.83
C PHE A 138 9.07 -8.65 -1.77
N HIS A 139 9.69 -7.85 -0.89
CA HIS A 139 11.13 -7.71 -0.81
C HIS A 139 11.63 -7.60 0.65
N SER A 140 11.81 -8.75 1.31
CA SER A 140 12.26 -8.82 2.71
C SER A 140 13.67 -8.27 2.92
N GLU A 141 14.50 -8.25 1.87
CA GLU A 141 15.87 -7.74 1.96
C GLU A 141 15.94 -6.20 1.97
N PHE A 142 14.86 -5.52 1.57
CA PHE A 142 14.74 -4.07 1.60
C PHE A 142 15.22 -3.49 2.95
N MET A 143 16.07 -2.48 2.87
CA MET A 143 16.67 -1.86 4.05
C MET A 143 15.65 -1.15 4.95
N GLY A 144 14.54 -0.69 4.38
CA GLY A 144 13.41 -0.14 5.13
C GLY A 144 13.48 1.35 5.41
N ASN A 145 12.33 2.03 5.34
CA ASN A 145 12.26 3.49 5.46
C ASN A 145 12.70 4.00 6.84
N ALA A 146 12.50 3.22 7.90
CA ALA A 146 13.01 3.55 9.23
C ALA A 146 14.54 3.72 9.26
N LEU A 147 15.27 2.88 8.51
CA LEU A 147 16.73 2.97 8.41
C LEU A 147 17.15 4.24 7.66
N PHE A 148 16.42 4.60 6.61
CA PHE A 148 16.70 5.82 5.84
C PHE A 148 16.43 7.08 6.67
N TYR A 149 15.33 7.12 7.43
CA TYR A 149 15.07 8.25 8.32
C TYR A 149 16.14 8.37 9.42
N LEU A 150 16.56 7.25 10.01
CA LEU A 150 17.67 7.25 10.96
C LEU A 150 18.96 7.78 10.33
N ALA A 151 19.29 7.33 9.12
CA ALA A 151 20.47 7.79 8.39
C ALA A 151 20.44 9.30 8.18
N PHE A 152 19.30 9.86 7.78
CA PHE A 152 19.10 11.29 7.65
C PHE A 152 19.40 12.02 8.97
N LYS A 153 18.87 11.52 10.10
CA LYS A 153 19.09 12.12 11.43
C LYS A 153 20.54 12.04 11.91
N ILE A 154 21.24 10.95 11.61
CA ILE A 154 22.68 10.84 11.90
C ILE A 154 23.48 11.87 11.11
N ILE A 155 23.17 12.04 9.82
CA ILE A 155 23.88 12.98 8.94
C ILE A 155 23.58 14.44 9.31
N GLU A 156 22.34 14.73 9.70
CA GLU A 156 21.92 16.05 10.21
C GLU A 156 22.71 16.44 11.47
N LYS A 157 22.93 15.49 12.38
CA LYS A 157 23.72 15.68 13.61
C LYS A 157 25.23 15.74 13.34
N ASP A 158 25.75 14.92 12.42
CA ASP A 158 27.17 14.82 12.11
C ASP A 158 27.41 14.53 10.63
N SER A 159 27.66 15.60 9.87
CA SER A 159 27.88 15.52 8.42
C SER A 159 29.16 14.79 8.02
N SER A 160 30.10 14.54 8.94
CA SER A 160 31.34 13.82 8.63
C SER A 160 31.10 12.35 8.24
N LYS A 161 29.98 11.77 8.67
CA LYS A 161 29.58 10.39 8.39
C LYS A 161 28.82 10.22 7.07
N LYS A 162 28.46 11.33 6.41
CA LYS A 162 27.55 11.37 5.25
C LYS A 162 27.96 10.41 4.14
N GLU A 163 29.17 10.52 3.61
CA GLU A 163 29.56 9.73 2.44
C GLU A 163 29.56 8.22 2.72
N ALA A 164 30.01 7.81 3.92
CA ALA A 164 30.01 6.41 4.33
C ALA A 164 28.58 5.86 4.44
N ILE A 165 27.67 6.63 5.03
CA ILE A 165 26.26 6.26 5.17
C ILE A 165 25.58 6.17 3.78
N LEU A 166 25.76 7.18 2.92
CA LEU A 166 25.13 7.19 1.60
C LEU A 166 25.58 6.00 0.73
N LYS A 167 26.84 5.56 0.85
CA LYS A 167 27.35 4.34 0.18
C LYS A 167 26.66 3.05 0.66
N ILE A 168 26.21 3.01 1.91
CA ILE A 168 25.42 1.88 2.42
C ILE A 168 24.01 1.96 1.84
N LEU A 169 23.37 3.13 1.88
CA LEU A 169 21.98 3.28 1.46
C LEU A 169 21.75 3.07 -0.04
N CYS A 170 22.75 3.34 -0.89
CA CYS A 170 22.62 3.23 -2.35
C CYS A 170 22.83 1.81 -2.90
N ASP A 171 22.65 0.78 -2.07
CA ASP A 171 22.67 -0.63 -2.48
C ASP A 171 21.66 -0.87 -3.62
N LYS A 172 22.12 -1.53 -4.70
CA LYS A 172 21.33 -1.73 -5.93
C LYS A 172 20.23 -2.78 -5.80
N GLU A 173 20.32 -3.66 -4.81
CA GLU A 173 19.40 -4.78 -4.65
C GLU A 173 18.37 -4.50 -3.57
N ARG A 174 18.67 -3.62 -2.60
CA ARG A 174 17.82 -3.43 -1.41
C ARG A 174 17.85 -2.02 -0.80
N GLY A 175 18.53 -1.08 -1.47
CA GLY A 175 18.75 0.27 -0.95
C GLY A 175 17.58 1.23 -1.14
N ILE A 176 17.86 2.51 -0.93
CA ILE A 176 16.87 3.59 -0.84
C ILE A 176 16.04 3.81 -2.09
N PHE A 177 16.55 3.47 -3.28
CA PHE A 177 15.79 3.63 -4.53
C PHE A 177 14.67 2.61 -4.72
N TYR A 178 14.53 1.64 -3.81
CA TYR A 178 13.34 0.79 -3.74
C TYR A 178 12.17 1.45 -3.01
N HIS A 179 12.39 2.57 -2.32
CA HIS A 179 11.34 3.25 -1.56
C HIS A 179 10.10 3.54 -2.41
N LEU A 180 8.94 3.15 -1.87
CA LEU A 180 7.63 3.49 -2.38
C LEU A 180 7.06 4.62 -1.53
N LYS A 181 6.40 5.57 -2.19
CA LYS A 181 5.82 6.75 -1.54
C LYS A 181 5.00 6.35 -0.30
N SER A 182 5.31 6.97 0.82
CA SER A 182 4.59 6.77 2.08
C SER A 182 3.67 7.97 2.41
N PRO A 183 2.73 7.81 3.37
CA PRO A 183 1.88 8.91 3.83
C PRO A 183 2.57 9.89 4.79
N PHE A 184 3.85 9.69 5.12
CA PHE A 184 4.55 10.47 6.15
C PHE A 184 5.45 11.55 5.52
N ASP A 185 4.99 12.80 5.51
CA ASP A 185 5.69 13.91 4.83
C ASP A 185 7.14 14.14 5.31
N GLU A 186 7.40 13.94 6.61
CA GLU A 186 8.75 14.07 7.16
C GLU A 186 9.71 12.99 6.63
N LEU A 187 9.18 11.78 6.41
CA LEU A 187 9.93 10.66 5.85
C LEU A 187 10.21 10.92 4.37
N GLU A 188 9.21 11.36 3.60
CA GLU A 188 9.37 11.68 2.18
C GLU A 188 10.43 12.76 1.97
N SER A 189 10.43 13.78 2.84
CA SER A 189 11.41 14.86 2.81
C SER A 189 12.83 14.36 3.08
N ALA A 190 13.00 13.49 4.08
CA ALA A 190 14.28 12.88 4.42
C ALA A 190 14.80 11.98 3.29
N ILE A 191 13.95 11.13 2.74
CA ILE A 191 14.30 10.21 1.65
C ILE A 191 14.67 10.97 0.39
N LYS A 192 13.88 11.99 0.01
CA LYS A 192 14.19 12.84 -1.14
C LYS A 192 15.58 13.46 -0.99
N TRP A 193 15.88 14.03 0.17
CA TRP A 193 17.18 14.63 0.43
C TRP A 193 18.33 13.62 0.29
N LEU A 194 18.18 12.41 0.85
CA LEU A 194 19.18 11.34 0.74
C LEU A 194 19.39 10.89 -0.71
N CYS A 195 18.31 10.69 -1.47
CA CYS A 195 18.35 10.35 -2.89
C CYS A 195 19.07 11.42 -3.72
N ASP A 196 18.71 12.69 -3.51
CA ASP A 196 19.35 13.83 -4.20
C ASP A 196 20.86 13.87 -3.93
N GLU A 197 21.28 13.63 -2.68
CA GLU A 197 22.69 13.58 -2.32
C GLU A 197 23.44 12.40 -2.92
N ILE A 198 22.83 11.21 -2.97
CA ILE A 198 23.39 10.02 -3.62
C ILE A 198 23.62 10.27 -5.11
N LEU A 199 22.62 10.87 -5.78
CA LEU A 199 22.70 11.21 -7.20
C LEU A 199 23.71 12.32 -7.47
N ARG A 200 23.77 13.36 -6.62
CA ARG A 200 24.74 14.45 -6.72
C ARG A 200 26.18 13.95 -6.60
N LEU A 201 26.41 12.93 -5.78
CA LEU A 201 27.71 12.28 -5.61
C LEU A 201 27.99 11.20 -6.66
N ASN A 202 27.07 10.96 -7.61
CA ASN A 202 27.16 9.89 -8.61
C ASN A 202 27.38 8.50 -8.01
N LEU A 203 26.82 8.23 -6.83
CA LEU A 203 26.92 6.92 -6.16
C LEU A 203 25.93 5.89 -6.74
N PHE A 204 25.00 6.33 -7.58
CA PHE A 204 23.97 5.47 -8.19
C PHE A 204 23.72 5.82 -9.66
N ASP A 205 23.38 4.81 -10.46
CA ASP A 205 23.06 4.99 -11.87
C ASP A 205 21.61 5.47 -12.04
N LYS A 206 21.44 6.75 -12.35
CA LYS A 206 20.14 7.37 -12.59
C LYS A 206 19.35 6.72 -13.74
N ASN A 207 20.00 5.98 -14.65
CA ASN A 207 19.31 5.31 -15.75
C ASN A 207 18.42 4.15 -15.29
N LEU A 208 18.66 3.63 -14.08
CA LEU A 208 17.85 2.59 -13.45
C LEU A 208 16.56 3.13 -12.83
N LEU A 209 16.35 4.45 -12.81
CA LEU A 209 15.18 5.07 -12.19
C LEU A 209 14.05 5.25 -13.22
N CYS A 210 12.82 4.96 -12.79
CA CYS A 210 11.59 5.30 -13.49
C CYS A 210 10.82 6.37 -12.72
N PHE A 211 10.42 7.42 -13.42
CA PHE A 211 9.54 8.46 -12.86
C PHE A 211 8.17 8.31 -13.47
N LYS A 212 7.18 8.07 -12.61
CA LYS A 212 5.78 8.00 -13.02
C LYS A 212 5.31 9.40 -13.42
N LYS A 213 4.59 9.50 -14.53
CA LYS A 213 3.97 10.76 -14.95
C LYS A 213 2.78 11.07 -14.04
N GLU A 214 2.50 12.35 -13.87
CA GLU A 214 1.29 12.77 -13.16
C GLU A 214 0.04 12.23 -13.87
N ASN A 215 -0.99 11.95 -13.08
CA ASN A 215 -2.27 11.48 -13.59
C ASN A 215 -2.81 12.46 -14.63
N GLU A 216 -3.18 11.94 -15.79
CA GLU A 216 -4.02 12.71 -16.71
C GLU A 216 -5.36 12.96 -15.99
N GLY A 217 -5.87 14.19 -16.02
CA GLY A 217 -7.19 14.47 -15.44
C GLY A 217 -8.26 13.57 -16.06
N LEU A 218 -9.33 13.28 -15.32
CA LEU A 218 -10.45 12.48 -15.83
C LEU A 218 -10.94 13.07 -17.17
N PRO A 219 -11.09 12.26 -18.24
CA PRO A 219 -11.64 12.74 -19.49
C PRO A 219 -13.08 13.21 -19.29
N ASN A 220 -13.48 14.23 -20.04
CA ASN A 220 -14.82 14.79 -19.92
C ASN A 220 -15.84 13.96 -20.73
N PHE A 221 -16.44 12.96 -20.10
CA PHE A 221 -17.44 12.09 -20.72
C PHE A 221 -18.67 12.87 -21.19
N LYS A 222 -18.96 12.83 -22.50
CA LYS A 222 -20.14 13.48 -23.10
C LYS A 222 -21.45 13.10 -22.41
N GLU A 223 -22.29 14.08 -22.09
CA GLU A 223 -23.55 13.90 -21.35
C GLU A 223 -24.40 12.72 -21.83
N HIS A 224 -24.57 12.59 -23.16
CA HIS A 224 -25.26 11.47 -23.78
C HIS A 224 -24.27 10.37 -24.18
N LEU A 225 -24.38 9.22 -23.50
CA LEU A 225 -23.65 8.00 -23.82
C LEU A 225 -24.45 7.18 -24.84
N LYS A 226 -23.80 6.68 -25.90
CA LYS A 226 -24.45 5.83 -26.90
C LYS A 226 -24.65 4.40 -26.43
N HIS A 227 -23.71 3.92 -25.61
CA HIS A 227 -23.76 2.59 -25.01
C HIS A 227 -23.76 2.72 -23.49
N ASN A 228 -24.56 1.90 -22.83
CA ASN A 228 -24.48 1.68 -21.39
C ASN A 228 -23.77 0.37 -21.11
N PHE A 229 -23.26 0.22 -19.89
CA PHE A 229 -22.43 -0.92 -19.46
C PHE A 229 -23.14 -1.72 -18.36
N SER A 230 -24.47 -1.78 -18.39
CA SER A 230 -25.28 -2.37 -17.32
C SER A 230 -25.05 -3.86 -17.05
N ASN A 231 -24.45 -4.58 -18.00
CA ASN A 231 -24.10 -5.99 -17.87
C ASN A 231 -22.62 -6.21 -17.51
N PHE A 232 -21.88 -5.16 -17.18
CA PHE A 232 -20.45 -5.23 -16.89
C PHE A 232 -20.15 -4.88 -15.44
N ASN A 233 -19.27 -5.69 -14.86
CA ASN A 233 -18.56 -5.47 -13.62
C ASN A 233 -17.25 -4.73 -13.93
N ILE A 234 -17.09 -3.50 -13.44
CA ILE A 234 -15.94 -2.65 -13.74
C ILE A 234 -15.15 -2.39 -12.46
N ALA A 235 -13.85 -2.65 -12.50
CA ALA A 235 -12.91 -2.23 -11.45
C ALA A 235 -12.19 -0.95 -11.87
N CYS A 236 -11.85 -0.07 -10.92
CA CYS A 236 -11.05 1.13 -11.15
C CYS A 236 -9.79 1.08 -10.29
N TYR A 237 -8.62 1.29 -10.90
CA TYR A 237 -7.34 1.33 -10.19
C TYR A 237 -6.89 2.76 -9.93
N ASN A 238 -6.64 3.11 -8.67
CA ASN A 238 -6.05 4.35 -8.20
C ASN A 238 -6.87 5.63 -8.52
N PHE A 239 -8.18 5.50 -8.69
CA PHE A 239 -9.12 6.62 -8.77
C PHE A 239 -10.57 6.13 -8.55
N ASP A 240 -11.44 7.09 -8.24
CA ASP A 240 -12.89 6.90 -8.22
C ASP A 240 -13.57 7.68 -9.34
N LEU A 241 -14.60 7.08 -9.94
CA LEU A 241 -15.53 7.82 -10.78
C LEU A 241 -16.59 8.50 -9.92
N ASP A 242 -17.04 9.67 -10.36
CA ASP A 242 -18.13 10.39 -9.71
C ASP A 242 -19.48 9.66 -9.87
N ASP A 243 -20.38 9.85 -8.90
CA ASP A 243 -21.66 9.15 -8.85
C ASP A 243 -22.56 9.47 -10.06
N SER A 244 -22.44 10.67 -10.64
CA SER A 244 -23.23 11.08 -11.81
C SER A 244 -22.81 10.28 -13.05
N LEU A 245 -21.50 10.13 -13.27
CA LEU A 245 -20.97 9.29 -14.34
C LEU A 245 -21.29 7.81 -14.12
N LYS A 246 -21.14 7.29 -12.89
CA LYS A 246 -21.53 5.92 -12.55
C LYS A 246 -23.00 5.66 -12.88
N ALA A 247 -23.90 6.57 -12.51
CA ALA A 247 -25.33 6.47 -12.81
C ALA A 247 -25.64 6.47 -14.31
N ARG A 248 -24.91 7.27 -15.10
CA ARG A 248 -25.05 7.31 -16.57
C ARG A 248 -24.54 6.05 -17.26
N LEU A 249 -23.43 5.49 -16.78
CA LEU A 249 -22.84 4.24 -17.31
C LEU A 249 -23.71 3.02 -17.00
N LYS A 250 -24.44 3.06 -15.86
CA LYS A 250 -25.28 1.97 -15.34
C LYS A 250 -24.52 0.68 -15.03
N ALA A 251 -23.18 0.70 -15.07
CA ALA A 251 -22.33 -0.45 -14.78
C ALA A 251 -22.33 -0.80 -13.29
N HIS A 252 -21.97 -2.05 -12.98
CA HIS A 252 -21.71 -2.47 -11.62
C HIS A 252 -20.23 -2.22 -11.29
N PHE A 253 -19.94 -1.30 -10.38
CA PHE A 253 -18.56 -1.00 -9.99
C PHE A 253 -18.12 -1.91 -8.85
N ILE A 254 -17.11 -2.74 -9.09
CA ILE A 254 -16.54 -3.68 -8.13
C ILE A 254 -15.43 -2.99 -7.36
N ALA A 255 -15.54 -2.99 -6.03
CA ALA A 255 -14.43 -2.69 -5.15
C ALA A 255 -13.55 -3.94 -5.00
N PHE A 256 -12.23 -3.74 -4.99
CA PHE A 256 -11.24 -4.77 -4.71
C PHE A 256 -10.19 -4.20 -3.75
N GLU A 257 -9.51 -5.08 -3.01
CA GLU A 257 -8.68 -4.69 -1.86
C GLU A 257 -7.46 -3.85 -2.28
N LYS A 258 -6.84 -4.20 -3.41
CA LYS A 258 -5.57 -3.64 -3.89
C LYS A 258 -5.74 -2.43 -4.81
N ALA A 259 -6.93 -1.83 -4.86
CA ALA A 259 -7.26 -0.76 -5.79
C ALA A 259 -6.37 0.49 -5.70
N TYR A 260 -5.78 0.75 -4.54
CA TYR A 260 -4.91 1.91 -4.30
C TYR A 260 -3.47 1.53 -3.92
N GLN A 261 -3.12 0.24 -3.97
CA GLN A 261 -1.76 -0.21 -3.67
C GLN A 261 -0.80 0.21 -4.78
N ASN A 262 0.48 0.38 -4.43
CA ASN A 262 1.49 0.74 -5.40
C ASN A 262 1.78 -0.42 -6.38
N ASN A 263 1.71 -0.18 -7.68
CA ASN A 263 1.99 -1.20 -8.70
C ASN A 263 3.49 -1.40 -9.02
N GLY A 264 4.39 -0.71 -8.33
CA GLY A 264 5.82 -0.89 -8.48
C GLY A 264 6.42 -0.30 -9.76
N PHE A 265 5.68 0.50 -10.53
CA PHE A 265 6.18 1.06 -11.82
C PHE A 265 7.50 1.82 -11.69
N SER A 266 7.70 2.56 -10.58
CA SER A 266 8.95 3.28 -10.31
C SER A 266 10.18 2.37 -10.23
N LEU A 267 9.96 1.07 -9.95
CA LEU A 267 11.00 0.06 -9.81
C LEU A 267 11.26 -0.70 -11.11
N LEU A 268 10.49 -0.46 -12.19
CA LEU A 268 10.51 -1.31 -13.38
C LEU A 268 11.92 -1.49 -13.98
N LYS A 269 12.72 -0.43 -14.07
CA LYS A 269 14.11 -0.52 -14.57
C LYS A 269 15.11 -1.02 -13.53
N LEU A 270 14.78 -0.90 -12.25
CA LEU A 270 15.63 -1.30 -11.15
C LEU A 270 15.50 -2.80 -10.87
N ASN A 271 14.26 -3.31 -10.88
CA ASN A 271 13.92 -4.69 -10.57
C ASN A 271 12.60 -5.08 -11.26
N GLU A 272 12.69 -5.53 -12.51
CA GLU A 272 11.54 -5.93 -13.34
C GLU A 272 10.69 -7.02 -12.66
N ASP A 273 11.33 -8.05 -12.10
CA ASP A 273 10.65 -9.20 -11.51
C ASP A 273 9.78 -8.77 -10.31
N LEU A 274 10.33 -7.91 -9.44
CA LEU A 274 9.60 -7.34 -8.32
C LEU A 274 8.41 -6.51 -8.79
N THR A 275 8.61 -5.61 -9.75
CA THR A 275 7.52 -4.81 -10.33
C THR A 275 6.42 -5.69 -10.89
N TYR A 276 6.76 -6.76 -11.63
CA TYR A 276 5.75 -7.66 -12.18
C TYR A 276 5.00 -8.44 -11.11
N LYS A 277 5.65 -8.86 -10.02
CA LYS A 277 4.96 -9.49 -8.89
C LYS A 277 3.92 -8.55 -8.28
N MET A 278 4.33 -7.33 -7.91
CA MET A 278 3.45 -6.32 -7.35
C MET A 278 2.25 -6.01 -8.27
N ALA A 279 2.52 -5.74 -9.55
CA ALA A 279 1.47 -5.43 -10.52
C ALA A 279 0.53 -6.61 -10.78
N SER A 280 1.05 -7.84 -10.81
CA SER A 280 0.23 -9.03 -11.03
C SER A 280 -0.77 -9.27 -9.89
N GLU A 281 -0.40 -8.98 -8.64
CA GLU A 281 -1.30 -9.14 -7.50
C GLU A 281 -2.49 -8.19 -7.55
N ILE A 282 -2.30 -6.96 -8.05
CA ILE A 282 -3.39 -5.99 -8.24
C ILE A 282 -4.37 -6.47 -9.31
N ILE A 283 -3.84 -6.96 -10.44
CA ILE A 283 -4.66 -7.48 -11.54
C ILE A 283 -5.46 -8.70 -11.12
N LEU A 284 -4.81 -9.64 -10.42
CA LEU A 284 -5.45 -10.85 -9.94
C LEU A 284 -6.52 -10.56 -8.90
N ASP A 285 -6.31 -9.59 -8.01
CA ASP A 285 -7.34 -9.19 -7.04
C ASP A 285 -8.58 -8.60 -7.72
N ALA A 286 -8.40 -7.72 -8.72
CA ALA A 286 -9.51 -7.21 -9.52
C ALA A 286 -10.24 -8.33 -10.30
N TYR A 287 -9.48 -9.26 -10.89
CA TYR A 287 -10.02 -10.41 -11.61
C TYR A 287 -10.82 -11.36 -10.70
N ASP A 288 -10.22 -11.75 -9.57
CA ASP A 288 -10.83 -12.67 -8.60
C ASP A 288 -12.02 -12.03 -7.88
N SER A 289 -12.09 -10.70 -7.81
CA SER A 289 -13.26 -9.94 -7.36
C SER A 289 -14.43 -9.94 -8.37
N GLY A 290 -14.26 -10.54 -9.54
CA GLY A 290 -15.29 -10.71 -10.56
C GLY A 290 -15.48 -9.50 -11.48
N ALA A 291 -14.46 -8.66 -11.63
CA ALA A 291 -14.47 -7.61 -12.65
C ALA A 291 -14.31 -8.21 -14.05
N ASP A 292 -15.02 -7.66 -15.04
CA ASP A 292 -14.85 -8.01 -16.45
C ASP A 292 -13.62 -7.32 -17.06
N PHE A 293 -13.29 -6.12 -16.57
CA PHE A 293 -12.09 -5.38 -16.95
C PHE A 293 -11.68 -4.35 -15.90
N LEU A 294 -10.41 -3.94 -15.94
CA LEU A 294 -9.83 -2.90 -15.11
C LEU A 294 -9.71 -1.57 -15.87
N LEU A 295 -10.21 -0.49 -15.27
CA LEU A 295 -9.99 0.88 -15.74
C LEU A 295 -8.75 1.49 -15.08
N VAL A 296 -7.94 2.15 -15.90
CA VAL A 296 -6.76 2.91 -15.48
C VAL A 296 -6.79 4.33 -16.05
N ASN A 297 -6.25 5.29 -15.30
CA ASN A 297 -6.31 6.71 -15.69
C ASN A 297 -4.98 7.27 -16.23
N ASN A 298 -3.84 6.62 -16.00
CA ASN A 298 -2.56 7.09 -16.53
C ASN A 298 -1.89 6.07 -17.45
N THR A 299 -1.00 6.58 -18.31
CA THR A 299 -0.32 5.79 -19.34
C THR A 299 0.64 4.75 -18.78
N ASP A 300 1.20 5.02 -17.59
CA ASP A 300 2.22 4.16 -16.98
C ASP A 300 1.57 2.90 -16.38
N ASP A 301 0.41 3.07 -15.73
CA ASP A 301 -0.45 1.98 -15.26
C ASP A 301 -0.97 1.16 -16.44
N PHE A 302 -1.45 1.83 -17.50
CA PHE A 302 -1.88 1.15 -18.71
C PHE A 302 -0.74 0.34 -19.34
N PHE A 303 0.45 0.92 -19.50
CA PHE A 303 1.61 0.20 -20.02
C PHE A 303 1.96 -1.02 -19.16
N LEU A 304 1.97 -0.87 -17.84
CA LEU A 304 2.34 -1.96 -16.94
C LEU A 304 1.32 -3.09 -16.95
N PHE A 305 0.03 -2.78 -16.90
CA PHE A 305 -1.01 -3.79 -16.79
C PHE A 305 -1.42 -4.40 -18.14
N ASP A 306 -1.44 -3.61 -19.22
CA ASP A 306 -1.81 -4.08 -20.56
C ASP A 306 -0.58 -4.55 -21.35
N THR A 307 0.37 -3.64 -21.61
CA THR A 307 1.50 -3.94 -22.50
C THR A 307 2.43 -5.01 -21.92
N CYS A 308 2.57 -5.07 -20.60
CA CYS A 308 3.39 -6.07 -19.92
C CYS A 308 2.59 -7.30 -19.43
N ALA A 309 1.31 -7.46 -19.77
CA ALA A 309 0.43 -8.54 -19.29
C ALA A 309 1.06 -9.94 -19.38
N LYS A 310 1.73 -10.26 -20.50
CA LYS A 310 2.43 -11.55 -20.67
C LYS A 310 3.52 -11.79 -19.62
N LYS A 311 4.28 -10.75 -19.29
CA LYS A 311 5.32 -10.83 -18.24
C LYS A 311 4.69 -10.94 -16.85
N LEU A 312 3.57 -10.24 -16.62
CA LEU A 312 2.81 -10.36 -15.37
C LEU A 312 2.31 -11.79 -15.14
N MET A 313 1.67 -12.40 -16.14
CA MET A 313 1.21 -13.80 -16.07
C MET A 313 2.36 -14.80 -15.85
N GLN A 314 3.50 -14.58 -16.51
CA GLN A 314 4.71 -15.39 -16.29
C GLN A 314 5.23 -15.27 -14.85
N SER A 315 5.20 -14.06 -14.28
CA SER A 315 5.68 -13.79 -12.92
C SER A 315 4.80 -14.43 -11.85
N CYS A 316 3.48 -14.37 -12.01
CA CYS A 316 2.54 -14.94 -11.02
C CYS A 316 2.17 -16.41 -11.28
N GLY A 317 2.51 -16.97 -12.44
CA GLY A 317 2.16 -18.34 -12.82
C GLY A 317 0.65 -18.57 -13.02
N ARG A 318 -0.13 -17.50 -13.25
CA ARG A 318 -1.57 -17.55 -13.51
C ARG A 318 -1.88 -16.88 -14.84
N GLU A 319 -2.80 -17.49 -15.60
CA GLU A 319 -3.32 -16.92 -16.83
C GLU A 319 -4.52 -16.01 -16.54
N PHE A 320 -4.52 -14.83 -17.15
CA PHE A 320 -5.64 -13.88 -17.17
C PHE A 320 -5.74 -13.21 -18.56
N ASP A 321 -5.46 -13.97 -19.62
CA ASP A 321 -5.51 -13.53 -21.03
C ASP A 321 -6.87 -12.96 -21.45
N ASP A 322 -7.93 -13.29 -20.70
CA ASP A 322 -9.29 -12.83 -20.92
C ASP A 322 -9.68 -11.62 -20.06
N PHE A 323 -8.79 -11.12 -19.20
CA PHE A 323 -9.03 -9.93 -18.40
C PHE A 323 -8.47 -8.70 -19.10
N TYR A 324 -9.35 -7.73 -19.36
CA TYR A 324 -8.97 -6.54 -20.14
C TYR A 324 -8.55 -5.40 -19.24
N VAL A 325 -7.59 -4.61 -19.71
CA VAL A 325 -7.23 -3.33 -19.14
C VAL A 325 -7.59 -2.26 -20.15
N LEU A 326 -8.32 -1.24 -19.71
CA LEU A 326 -8.72 -0.11 -20.55
C LEU A 326 -8.26 1.19 -19.90
N SER A 327 -7.62 2.05 -20.69
CA SER A 327 -7.46 3.43 -20.27
C SER A 327 -8.82 4.15 -20.28
N LEU A 328 -8.97 5.18 -19.44
CA LEU A 328 -10.21 5.98 -19.43
C LEU A 328 -10.53 6.60 -20.80
N LYS A 329 -9.51 6.95 -21.60
CA LYS A 329 -9.69 7.45 -22.97
C LYS A 329 -10.31 6.39 -23.89
N GLU A 330 -9.86 5.15 -23.79
CA GLU A 330 -10.42 4.04 -24.56
C GLU A 330 -11.85 3.73 -24.11
N PHE A 331 -12.10 3.77 -22.81
CA PHE A 331 -13.43 3.60 -22.26
C PHE A 331 -14.39 4.70 -22.72
N GLU A 332 -13.95 5.96 -22.75
CA GLU A 332 -14.72 7.08 -23.29
C GLU A 332 -15.13 6.82 -24.76
N LEU A 333 -14.20 6.39 -25.61
CA LEU A 333 -14.49 6.04 -27.00
C LEU A 333 -15.54 4.92 -27.08
N LEU A 334 -15.44 3.92 -26.22
CA LEU A 334 -16.39 2.83 -26.18
C LEU A 334 -17.80 3.32 -25.84
N THR A 335 -17.93 4.22 -24.85
CA THR A 335 -19.23 4.83 -24.51
C THR A 335 -19.89 5.56 -25.70
N GLN A 336 -19.09 5.97 -26.68
CA GLN A 336 -19.50 6.68 -27.89
C GLN A 336 -19.65 5.79 -29.12
N GLY A 337 -19.57 4.46 -28.96
CA GLY A 337 -19.73 3.49 -30.04
C GLY A 337 -18.48 3.35 -30.91
N THR A 338 -17.32 3.83 -30.45
CA THR A 338 -16.06 3.78 -31.20
C THR A 338 -15.16 2.72 -30.59
N LYS A 339 -14.80 1.69 -31.37
CA LYS A 339 -13.87 0.65 -30.91
C LYS A 339 -12.42 1.17 -30.89
N PRO A 340 -11.73 1.20 -29.75
CA PRO A 340 -10.32 1.53 -29.64
C PRO A 340 -9.42 0.63 -30.49
N GLN A 341 -8.25 1.15 -30.87
CA GLN A 341 -7.32 0.41 -31.72
C GLN A 341 -6.59 -0.70 -30.96
N SER A 342 -6.30 -0.52 -29.68
CA SER A 342 -5.77 -1.56 -28.78
C SER A 342 -6.61 -2.84 -28.88
N LEU A 343 -7.93 -2.72 -28.70
CA LEU A 343 -8.92 -3.81 -28.76
C LEU A 343 -9.04 -4.52 -30.12
N LYS A 344 -8.32 -4.10 -31.17
CA LYS A 344 -8.23 -4.88 -32.42
C LYS A 344 -7.29 -6.08 -32.28
N ASN A 345 -6.33 -6.01 -31.35
CA ASN A 345 -5.32 -7.04 -31.14
C ASN A 345 -5.68 -8.01 -29.99
N HIS A 346 -6.76 -7.75 -29.25
CA HIS A 346 -7.23 -8.62 -28.16
C HIS A 346 -8.26 -9.63 -28.66
N THR A 347 -8.20 -10.85 -28.13
CA THR A 347 -9.23 -11.88 -28.34
C THR A 347 -10.33 -11.64 -27.31
N LEU A 348 -11.40 -10.94 -27.71
CA LEU A 348 -12.53 -10.63 -26.83
C LEU A 348 -13.40 -11.87 -26.59
N LYS A 349 -13.59 -12.33 -25.34
CA LYS A 349 -14.59 -13.36 -24.98
C LYS A 349 -16.01 -12.81 -25.03
N VAL A 350 -16.18 -11.50 -24.82
CA VAL A 350 -17.46 -10.78 -24.84
C VAL A 350 -17.31 -9.53 -25.70
N SER A 351 -18.29 -9.24 -26.57
CA SER A 351 -18.29 -8.01 -27.36
C SER A 351 -18.57 -6.82 -26.45
N LEU A 352 -17.60 -5.91 -26.31
CA LEU A 352 -17.76 -4.67 -25.55
C LEU A 352 -18.67 -3.65 -26.27
N ILE A 353 -18.83 -3.80 -27.60
CA ILE A 353 -19.74 -3.05 -28.49
C ILE A 353 -20.23 -3.99 -29.60
#